data_AF-A0A8S1J1B9-F1
#
_entry.id   AF-A0A8S1J1B9-F1
#
_cell.length_a   1.000
_cell.length_b   1.000
_cell.length_c   1.000
_cell.angle_alpha   90.00
_cell.angle_beta   90.00
_cell.angle_gamma   90.00
#
_symmetry.space_group_name_H-M   'P 1'
#
loop_
_entity.id
_entity.type
_entity.pdbx_description
1 polymer ?
#
loop_
_entity_poly.entity_id
_entity_poly.type
_entity_poly.pdbx_seq_one_letter_code
_entity_poly.pdbx_strand_id
1 'polypeptide(L)'
;MNEGPGHVPLHKLPENMQKQLEWCNEAPFYTLGPLATDIAPAYDHITSAIGAATIGSLGTALLCYVTPKEHLGLPDRDDVKQGVIAYKIAAHAADLAKGHPHAQDWDDCLSKARFEFRWYDQFNLSLDPVTARLYHDSTLPQEPAKTAHFCSMCGPKFCSMNISQELREYAKTHEVDEEEAAKKGMREMSDEFKRRGSEVYLEGQ
;
A
#
# COMPACT_ATOMS: atom_id res chain seq x y z
N MET A 1 -10.26 3.05 -30.31
CA MET A 1 -10.43 2.44 -28.98
C MET A 1 -11.77 1.71 -28.95
N ASN A 2 -11.91 0.70 -28.11
CA ASN A 2 -13.15 -0.07 -27.94
C ASN A 2 -13.55 -0.05 -26.48
N GLU A 3 -14.84 0.09 -26.19
CA GLU A 3 -15.37 -0.03 -24.83
C GLU A 3 -15.54 -1.51 -24.45
N GLY A 4 -15.29 -1.81 -23.19
CA GLY A 4 -15.31 -3.16 -22.62
C GLY A 4 -16.33 -3.34 -21.50
N PRO A 5 -16.37 -4.53 -20.88
CA PRO A 5 -17.42 -4.93 -19.96
C PRO A 5 -17.43 -4.16 -18.64
N GLY A 6 -18.55 -4.30 -17.93
CA GLY A 6 -18.78 -3.76 -16.58
C GLY A 6 -18.64 -4.77 -15.44
N HIS A 7 -19.28 -5.95 -15.51
CA HIS A 7 -19.32 -6.93 -14.42
C HIS A 7 -18.77 -8.27 -14.89
N VAL A 8 -17.61 -8.68 -14.37
CA VAL A 8 -16.90 -9.89 -14.82
C VAL A 8 -16.12 -10.50 -13.66
N PRO A 9 -16.38 -11.77 -13.28
CA PRO A 9 -15.58 -12.44 -12.25
C PRO A 9 -14.15 -12.67 -12.74
N LEU A 10 -13.17 -12.58 -11.83
CA LEU A 10 -11.75 -12.50 -12.16
C LEU A 10 -11.23 -13.58 -13.11
N HIS A 11 -11.69 -14.83 -12.97
CA HIS A 11 -11.27 -15.95 -13.81
C HIS A 11 -11.64 -15.80 -15.29
N LYS A 12 -12.54 -14.87 -15.65
CA LYS A 12 -12.95 -14.59 -17.04
C LYS A 12 -12.27 -13.37 -17.65
N LEU A 13 -11.49 -12.60 -16.89
CA LEU A 13 -10.81 -11.40 -17.40
C LEU A 13 -9.79 -11.72 -18.50
N PRO A 14 -8.98 -12.80 -18.41
CA PRO A 14 -8.05 -13.16 -19.48
C PRO A 14 -8.74 -13.42 -20.82
N GLU A 15 -9.91 -14.08 -20.80
CA GLU A 15 -10.70 -14.34 -22.01
C GLU A 15 -11.18 -13.04 -22.67
N ASN A 16 -11.63 -12.07 -21.87
CA ASN A 16 -12.08 -10.77 -22.38
C ASN A 16 -10.95 -10.01 -23.07
N MET A 17 -9.77 -9.97 -22.43
CA MET A 17 -8.60 -9.30 -23.02
C MET A 17 -8.14 -10.00 -24.31
N GLN A 18 -8.03 -11.33 -24.30
CA GLN A 18 -7.60 -12.09 -25.47
C GLN A 18 -8.52 -11.85 -26.68
N LYS A 19 -9.84 -11.92 -26.47
CA LYS A 19 -10.82 -11.67 -27.54
C LYS A 19 -10.74 -10.25 -28.07
N GLN A 20 -10.50 -9.27 -27.20
CA GLN A 20 -10.38 -7.88 -27.63
C GLN A 20 -9.15 -7.67 -28.52
N LEU A 21 -7.99 -8.21 -28.12
CA LEU A 21 -6.77 -8.12 -28.93
C LEU A 21 -6.96 -8.75 -30.31
N GLU A 22 -7.56 -9.94 -30.35
CA GLU A 22 -7.79 -10.70 -31.59
C GLU A 22 -8.82 -10.02 -32.51
N TRP A 23 -10.01 -9.70 -31.98
CA TRP A 23 -11.14 -9.24 -32.79
C TRP A 23 -11.11 -7.75 -33.08
N CYS A 24 -10.38 -6.97 -32.29
CA CYS A 24 -10.28 -5.52 -32.44
C CYS A 24 -8.88 -5.07 -32.88
N ASN A 25 -8.05 -5.99 -33.37
CA ASN A 25 -6.73 -5.70 -33.94
C ASN A 25 -5.86 -4.83 -33.00
N GLU A 26 -5.82 -5.20 -31.72
CA GLU A 26 -5.04 -4.51 -30.68
C GLU A 26 -5.37 -3.01 -30.53
N ALA A 27 -6.56 -2.57 -30.98
CA ALA A 27 -7.02 -1.22 -30.72
C ALA A 27 -7.07 -0.94 -29.19
N PRO A 28 -6.84 0.29 -28.72
CA PRO A 28 -6.83 0.58 -27.28
C PRO A 28 -8.15 0.17 -26.61
N PHE A 29 -8.06 -0.62 -25.52
CA PHE A 29 -9.24 -1.07 -24.79
C PHE A 29 -9.58 -0.10 -23.65
N TYR A 30 -10.87 0.18 -23.47
CA TYR A 30 -11.42 1.09 -22.46
C TYR A 30 -12.50 0.37 -21.64
N THR A 31 -12.22 0.00 -20.39
CA THR A 31 -13.15 -0.84 -19.60
C THR A 31 -13.83 -0.07 -18.47
N LEU A 32 -15.07 -0.42 -18.12
CA LEU A 32 -15.75 0.09 -16.93
C LEU A 32 -15.51 -0.86 -15.76
N GLY A 33 -14.50 -0.58 -14.93
CA GLY A 33 -13.98 -1.58 -13.99
C GLY A 33 -13.13 -2.64 -14.70
N PRO A 34 -13.52 -3.92 -14.70
CA PRO A 34 -14.83 -4.47 -14.32
C PRO A 34 -15.01 -4.83 -12.84
N LEU A 35 -16.25 -4.81 -12.35
CA LEU A 35 -16.67 -5.29 -11.04
C LEU A 35 -16.46 -6.80 -10.94
N ALA A 36 -15.64 -7.21 -9.97
CA ALA A 36 -15.33 -8.62 -9.74
C ALA A 36 -16.46 -9.40 -9.03
N THR A 37 -17.39 -8.69 -8.38
CA THR A 37 -18.52 -9.24 -7.63
C THR A 37 -19.63 -8.21 -7.48
N ASP A 38 -20.87 -8.67 -7.40
CA ASP A 38 -22.08 -7.82 -7.38
C ASP A 38 -22.65 -7.61 -5.96
N ILE A 39 -22.06 -8.25 -4.95
CA ILE A 39 -22.67 -8.36 -3.61
C ILE A 39 -22.34 -7.19 -2.67
N ALA A 40 -21.63 -6.16 -3.14
CA ALA A 40 -21.12 -5.08 -2.30
C ALA A 40 -21.45 -3.67 -2.85
N PRO A 41 -22.73 -3.34 -3.11
CA PRO A 41 -23.11 -1.97 -3.43
C PRO A 41 -22.67 -1.04 -2.28
N ALA A 42 -22.40 0.23 -2.60
CA ALA A 42 -21.67 1.21 -1.77
C ALA A 42 -20.14 1.04 -1.78
N TYR A 43 -19.63 -0.10 -2.27
CA TYR A 43 -18.20 -0.40 -2.33
C TYR A 43 -17.75 -0.79 -3.74
N ASP A 44 -18.50 -0.40 -4.76
CA ASP A 44 -18.22 -0.82 -6.14
C ASP A 44 -16.95 -0.21 -6.72
N HIS A 45 -16.52 0.96 -6.25
CA HIS A 45 -15.17 1.47 -6.49
C HIS A 45 -14.06 0.49 -6.07
N ILE A 46 -14.29 -0.35 -5.04
CA ILE A 46 -13.34 -1.38 -4.59
C ILE A 46 -13.51 -2.66 -5.41
N THR A 47 -14.74 -3.16 -5.57
CA THR A 47 -15.02 -4.39 -6.32
C THR A 47 -14.51 -4.29 -7.76
N SER A 48 -14.66 -3.11 -8.36
CA SER A 48 -14.19 -2.79 -9.70
C SER A 48 -12.70 -2.49 -9.77
N ALA A 49 -12.08 -1.87 -8.75
CA ALA A 49 -10.63 -1.63 -8.75
C ALA A 49 -9.83 -2.93 -8.84
N ILE A 50 -10.33 -4.02 -8.25
CA ILE A 50 -9.72 -5.36 -8.34
C ILE A 50 -9.70 -5.84 -9.80
N GLY A 51 -10.85 -5.78 -10.48
CA GLY A 51 -10.93 -6.18 -11.88
C GLY A 51 -10.21 -5.21 -12.82
N ALA A 52 -10.25 -3.91 -12.53
CA ALA A 52 -9.58 -2.87 -13.30
C ALA A 52 -8.05 -3.01 -13.26
N ALA A 53 -7.46 -3.25 -12.08
CA ALA A 53 -6.02 -3.54 -11.95
C ALA A 53 -5.64 -4.84 -12.69
N THR A 54 -6.51 -5.85 -12.61
CA THR A 54 -6.29 -7.15 -13.26
C THR A 54 -6.35 -7.02 -14.78
N ILE A 55 -7.38 -6.40 -15.36
CA ILE A 55 -7.49 -6.28 -16.82
C ILE A 55 -6.53 -5.21 -17.37
N GLY A 56 -6.20 -4.18 -16.57
CA GLY A 56 -5.16 -3.21 -16.86
C GLY A 56 -3.79 -3.86 -17.01
N SER A 57 -3.42 -4.80 -16.12
CA SER A 57 -2.14 -5.51 -16.23
C SER A 57 -2.06 -6.44 -17.44
N LEU A 58 -3.22 -6.87 -17.95
CA LEU A 58 -3.33 -7.68 -19.16
C LEU A 58 -3.31 -6.86 -20.46
N GLY A 59 -3.42 -5.52 -20.40
CA GLY A 59 -3.25 -4.65 -21.57
C GLY A 59 -4.34 -3.60 -21.82
N THR A 60 -5.34 -3.47 -20.95
CA THR A 60 -6.32 -2.37 -21.08
C THR A 60 -5.63 -1.00 -20.99
N ALA A 61 -5.97 -0.11 -21.93
CA ALA A 61 -5.29 1.18 -22.09
C ALA A 61 -5.92 2.31 -21.27
N LEU A 62 -7.24 2.25 -21.00
CA LEU A 62 -7.95 3.22 -20.20
C LEU A 62 -8.97 2.53 -19.29
N LEU A 63 -9.09 3.00 -18.05
CA LEU A 63 -10.01 2.45 -17.05
C LEU A 63 -11.04 3.53 -16.69
N CYS A 64 -12.31 3.29 -17.03
CA CYS A 64 -13.41 4.12 -16.56
C CYS A 64 -13.63 3.81 -15.08
N TYR A 65 -13.52 4.84 -14.26
CA TYR A 65 -13.74 4.71 -12.82
C TYR A 65 -15.18 4.34 -12.47
N VAL A 66 -15.32 3.74 -11.30
CA VAL A 66 -16.62 3.44 -10.68
C VAL A 66 -16.61 4.10 -9.31
N THR A 67 -17.70 4.77 -8.97
CA THR A 67 -17.80 5.50 -7.70
C THR A 67 -18.34 4.59 -6.59
N PRO A 68 -18.18 4.96 -5.31
CA PRO A 68 -18.82 4.24 -4.20
C PRO A 68 -20.34 4.11 -4.37
N LYS A 69 -21.02 5.15 -4.87
CA LYS A 69 -22.47 5.17 -5.07
C LYS A 69 -22.96 4.56 -6.38
N GLU A 70 -22.10 3.89 -7.15
CA GLU A 70 -22.56 3.11 -8.29
C GLU A 70 -23.67 2.14 -7.85
N HIS A 71 -24.69 1.98 -8.70
CA HIS A 71 -25.92 1.23 -8.39
C HIS A 71 -26.79 1.78 -7.26
N LEU A 72 -26.46 2.93 -6.65
CA LEU A 72 -27.19 3.51 -5.52
C LEU A 72 -27.68 4.94 -5.77
N GLY A 73 -26.92 5.76 -6.50
CA GLY A 73 -27.33 7.14 -6.79
C GLY A 73 -26.23 7.98 -7.41
N LEU A 74 -26.50 9.28 -7.57
CA LEU A 74 -25.51 10.21 -8.09
C LEU A 74 -24.37 10.43 -7.09
N PRO A 75 -23.10 10.36 -7.52
CA PRO A 75 -21.96 10.60 -6.65
C PRO A 75 -21.89 12.08 -6.25
N ASP A 76 -21.48 12.31 -5.01
CA ASP A 76 -21.09 13.64 -4.55
C ASP A 76 -19.58 13.90 -4.79
N ARG A 77 -19.09 15.04 -4.31
CA ARG A 77 -17.69 15.44 -4.48
C ARG A 77 -16.71 14.43 -3.88
N ASP A 78 -17.03 13.86 -2.73
CA ASP A 78 -16.11 12.97 -2.03
C ASP A 78 -16.15 11.57 -2.65
N ASP A 79 -17.32 11.12 -3.13
CA ASP A 79 -17.45 9.90 -3.94
C ASP A 79 -16.59 9.97 -5.22
N VAL A 80 -16.60 11.12 -5.90
CA VAL A 80 -15.77 11.35 -7.09
C VAL A 80 -14.28 11.24 -6.75
N LYS A 81 -13.85 11.88 -5.65
CA LYS A 81 -12.45 11.78 -5.18
C LYS A 81 -12.07 10.32 -4.90
N GLN A 82 -12.92 9.58 -4.18
CA GLN A 82 -12.66 8.17 -3.85
C GLN A 82 -12.55 7.30 -5.10
N GLY A 83 -13.45 7.47 -6.07
CA GLY A 83 -13.38 6.75 -7.33
C GLY A 83 -12.09 7.05 -8.10
N VAL A 84 -11.69 8.33 -8.20
CA VAL A 84 -10.46 8.72 -8.91
C VAL A 84 -9.23 8.14 -8.24
N ILE A 85 -9.12 8.23 -6.91
CA ILE A 85 -7.98 7.69 -6.17
C ILE A 85 -7.92 6.16 -6.29
N ALA A 86 -9.05 5.46 -6.17
CA ALA A 86 -9.12 4.01 -6.33
C ALA A 86 -8.62 3.56 -7.72
N TYR A 87 -9.00 4.28 -8.78
CA TYR A 87 -8.58 3.95 -10.14
C TYR A 87 -7.16 4.39 -10.47
N LYS A 88 -6.64 5.46 -9.84
CA LYS A 88 -5.21 5.78 -9.89
C LYS A 88 -4.36 4.71 -9.24
N ILE A 89 -4.81 4.12 -8.13
CA ILE A 89 -4.17 2.95 -7.51
C ILE A 89 -4.21 1.76 -8.46
N ALA A 90 -5.39 1.44 -9.01
CA ALA A 90 -5.54 0.29 -9.91
C ALA A 90 -4.68 0.41 -11.18
N ALA A 91 -4.64 1.60 -11.80
CA ALA A 91 -3.80 1.87 -12.96
C ALA A 91 -2.31 1.75 -12.62
N HIS A 92 -1.86 2.34 -11.52
CA HIS A 92 -0.46 2.23 -11.09
C HIS A 92 -0.07 0.78 -10.76
N ALA A 93 -0.95 0.04 -10.09
CA ALA A 93 -0.74 -1.40 -9.82
C ALA A 93 -0.62 -2.22 -11.12
N ALA A 94 -1.43 -1.89 -12.14
CA ALA A 94 -1.29 -2.49 -13.46
C ALA A 94 0.05 -2.14 -14.11
N ASP A 95 0.51 -0.89 -14.02
CA ASP A 95 1.81 -0.46 -14.56
C ASP A 95 2.98 -1.15 -13.86
N LEU A 96 2.92 -1.32 -12.54
CA LEU A 96 3.90 -2.14 -11.79
C LEU A 96 3.91 -3.60 -12.26
N ALA A 97 2.73 -4.22 -12.40
CA ALA A 97 2.61 -5.60 -12.86
C ALA A 97 3.13 -5.79 -14.30
N LYS A 98 2.99 -4.76 -15.14
CA LYS A 98 3.54 -4.72 -16.51
C LYS A 98 5.05 -4.47 -16.55
N GLY A 99 5.67 -4.10 -15.42
CA GLY A 99 7.06 -3.67 -15.39
C GLY A 99 7.29 -2.38 -16.17
N HIS A 100 6.31 -1.46 -16.17
CA HIS A 100 6.43 -0.20 -16.90
C HIS A 100 7.65 0.60 -16.39
N PRO A 101 8.51 1.14 -17.28
CA PRO A 101 9.65 1.93 -16.88
C PRO A 101 9.26 3.05 -15.90
N HIS A 102 10.03 3.18 -14.82
CA HIS A 102 9.87 4.20 -13.76
C HIS A 102 8.61 4.10 -12.88
N ALA A 103 7.73 3.11 -13.08
CA ALA A 103 6.59 2.91 -12.18
C ALA A 103 7.07 2.54 -10.77
N GLN A 104 8.03 1.62 -10.68
CA GLN A 104 8.63 1.15 -9.42
C GLN A 104 9.34 2.29 -8.66
N ASP A 105 9.91 3.28 -9.36
CA ASP A 105 10.66 4.37 -8.73
C ASP A 105 9.80 5.14 -7.72
N TRP A 106 8.50 5.29 -7.98
CA TRP A 106 7.57 5.92 -7.05
C TRP A 106 7.38 5.10 -5.76
N ASP A 107 7.12 3.80 -5.90
CA ASP A 107 6.99 2.86 -4.77
C ASP A 107 8.26 2.81 -3.93
N ASP A 108 9.42 2.78 -4.57
CA ASP A 108 10.73 2.73 -3.92
C ASP A 108 11.02 4.04 -3.17
N CYS A 109 10.70 5.20 -3.77
CA CYS A 109 10.86 6.50 -3.12
C CYS A 109 9.99 6.62 -1.86
N LEU A 110 8.71 6.21 -1.96
CA LEU A 110 7.79 6.24 -0.82
C LEU A 110 8.19 5.23 0.25
N SER A 111 8.57 4.02 -0.15
CA SER A 111 9.01 2.96 0.76
C SER A 111 10.29 3.33 1.50
N LYS A 112 11.24 3.98 0.81
CA LYS A 112 12.43 4.54 1.44
C LYS A 112 12.08 5.64 2.43
N ALA A 113 11.20 6.59 2.07
CA ALA A 113 10.74 7.63 3.00
C ALA A 113 10.08 7.03 4.25
N ARG A 114 9.31 5.96 4.09
CA ARG A 114 8.70 5.22 5.19
C ARG A 114 9.74 4.56 6.09
N PHE A 115 10.70 3.87 5.52
CA PHE A 115 11.74 3.18 6.28
C PHE A 115 12.67 4.15 7.02
N GLU A 116 12.92 5.33 6.46
CA GLU A 116 13.73 6.40 7.06
C GLU A 116 12.93 7.36 7.96
N PHE A 117 11.65 7.07 8.22
CA PHE A 117 10.75 7.90 9.03
C PHE A 117 10.65 9.37 8.57
N ARG A 118 10.83 9.62 7.26
CA ARG A 118 10.64 10.93 6.63
C ARG A 118 9.15 11.17 6.37
N TRP A 119 8.40 11.39 7.45
CA TRP A 119 6.93 11.46 7.42
C TRP A 119 6.37 12.44 6.38
N TYR A 120 6.93 13.64 6.30
CA TYR A 120 6.49 14.64 5.31
C TYR A 120 6.68 14.17 3.88
N ASP A 121 7.82 13.53 3.58
CA ASP A 121 8.11 13.01 2.25
C ASP A 121 7.16 11.85 1.93
N GLN A 122 6.92 10.95 2.89
CA GLN A 122 5.95 9.86 2.72
C GLN A 122 4.54 10.39 2.41
N PHE A 123 4.07 11.43 3.10
CA PHE A 123 2.77 12.02 2.82
C PHE A 123 2.73 12.63 1.41
N ASN A 124 3.72 13.46 1.09
CA ASN A 124 3.78 14.19 -0.17
C ASN A 124 3.96 13.27 -1.38
N LEU A 125 4.58 12.10 -1.19
CA LEU A 125 4.70 11.07 -2.22
C LEU A 125 3.45 10.20 -2.34
N SER A 126 2.49 10.24 -1.42
CA SER A 126 1.27 9.41 -1.55
C SER A 126 0.32 9.96 -2.62
N LEU A 127 -0.61 9.12 -3.10
CA LEU A 127 -1.63 9.54 -4.07
C LEU A 127 -2.63 10.58 -3.51
N ASP A 128 -2.79 10.64 -2.19
CA ASP A 128 -3.66 11.61 -1.50
C ASP A 128 -2.96 12.15 -0.24
N PRO A 129 -2.00 13.10 -0.40
CA PRO A 129 -1.17 13.60 0.69
C PRO A 129 -1.95 14.19 1.86
N VAL A 130 -3.10 14.80 1.57
CA VAL A 130 -3.97 15.41 2.58
C VAL A 130 -4.54 14.33 3.48
N THR A 131 -5.10 13.26 2.92
CA THR A 131 -5.66 12.15 3.69
C THR A 131 -4.58 11.39 4.46
N ALA A 132 -3.42 11.14 3.83
CA ALA A 132 -2.30 10.45 4.48
C ALA A 132 -1.83 11.18 5.75
N ARG A 133 -1.69 12.51 5.67
CA ARG A 133 -1.35 13.36 6.82
C ARG A 133 -2.46 13.36 7.88
N LEU A 134 -3.71 13.53 7.45
CA LEU A 134 -4.87 13.58 8.35
C LEU A 134 -5.00 12.29 9.17
N TYR A 135 -4.76 11.12 8.57
CA TYR A 135 -4.82 9.84 9.27
C TYR A 135 -3.70 9.67 10.29
N HIS A 136 -2.47 10.07 9.96
CA HIS A 136 -1.38 10.09 10.94
C HIS A 136 -1.73 11.02 12.13
N ASP A 137 -2.17 12.24 11.82
CA ASP A 137 -2.39 13.30 12.80
C ASP A 137 -3.61 13.07 13.69
N SER A 138 -4.53 12.19 13.28
CA SER A 138 -5.68 11.77 14.09
C SER A 138 -5.27 11.16 15.45
N THR A 139 -4.04 10.63 15.55
CA THR A 139 -3.51 10.02 16.77
C THR A 139 -2.21 10.68 17.24
N LEU A 140 -1.39 11.17 16.32
CA LEU A 140 -0.10 11.82 16.63
C LEU A 140 -0.03 13.22 15.97
N PRO A 141 -0.85 14.19 16.43
CA PRO A 141 -0.96 15.51 15.79
C PRO A 141 0.28 16.38 16.00
N GLN A 142 1.06 16.12 17.05
CA GLN A 142 2.17 16.98 17.45
C GLN A 142 3.31 16.95 16.41
N GLU A 143 3.91 18.10 16.12
CA GLU A 143 5.02 18.22 15.16
C GLU A 143 6.20 17.27 15.43
N PRO A 144 6.63 17.04 16.69
CA PRO A 144 7.67 16.05 16.99
C PRO A 144 7.36 14.62 16.54
N ALA A 145 6.09 14.27 16.33
CA ALA A 145 5.73 12.96 15.79
C ALA A 145 6.15 12.78 14.32
N LYS A 146 6.35 13.88 13.57
CA LYS A 146 6.81 13.84 12.17
C LYS A 146 8.30 13.57 12.02
N THR A 147 9.02 13.51 13.13
CA THR A 147 10.41 13.05 13.20
C THR A 147 10.55 11.81 14.09
N ALA A 148 9.44 11.20 14.53
CA ALA A 148 9.47 10.03 15.38
C ALA A 148 9.72 8.76 14.58
N HIS A 149 10.54 7.85 15.13
CA HIS A 149 10.84 6.55 14.53
C HIS A 149 9.76 5.49 14.84
N PHE A 150 8.50 5.91 14.90
CA PHE A 150 7.36 5.02 15.09
C PHE A 150 6.06 5.72 14.69
N CYS A 151 4.99 4.94 14.54
CA CYS A 151 3.62 5.43 14.45
C CYS A 151 2.79 4.93 15.64
N SER A 152 1.55 5.39 15.73
CA SER A 152 0.61 4.98 16.78
C SER A 152 0.27 3.49 16.76
N MET A 153 0.48 2.78 15.65
CA MET A 153 0.16 1.36 15.52
C MET A 153 1.05 0.46 16.39
N CYS A 154 2.36 0.72 16.43
CA CYS A 154 3.32 -0.12 17.16
C CYS A 154 3.95 0.61 18.36
N GLY A 155 3.89 1.94 18.38
CA GLY A 155 4.60 2.75 19.37
C GLY A 155 6.13 2.62 19.29
N PRO A 156 6.85 3.28 20.21
CA PRO A 156 8.30 3.40 20.14
C PRO A 156 9.05 2.08 20.32
N LYS A 157 8.49 1.14 21.11
CA LYS A 157 9.21 -0.08 21.50
C LYS A 157 9.04 -1.25 20.52
N PHE A 158 8.00 -1.24 19.69
CA PHE A 158 7.63 -2.39 18.85
C PHE A 158 7.58 -2.06 17.35
N CYS A 159 8.06 -0.89 16.95
CA CYS A 159 8.15 -0.55 15.53
C CYS A 159 9.22 -1.42 14.85
N SER A 160 8.78 -2.32 13.98
CA SER A 160 9.67 -3.26 13.27
C SER A 160 10.76 -2.56 12.44
N MET A 161 10.45 -1.42 11.82
CA MET A 161 11.42 -0.63 11.05
C MET A 161 12.49 0.00 11.95
N ASN A 162 12.12 0.52 13.13
CA ASN A 162 13.08 1.08 14.07
C ASN A 162 13.99 0.00 14.64
N ILE A 163 13.42 -1.14 15.04
CA ILE A 163 14.18 -2.30 15.51
C ILE A 163 15.18 -2.77 14.42
N SER A 164 14.76 -2.77 13.16
CA SER A 164 15.64 -3.13 12.04
C SER A 164 16.78 -2.12 11.85
N GLN A 165 16.53 -0.82 12.05
CA GLN A 165 17.58 0.20 12.00
C GLN A 165 18.58 0.04 13.16
N GLU A 166 18.08 -0.16 14.38
CA GLU A 166 18.91 -0.39 15.57
C GLU A 166 19.79 -1.65 15.40
N LEU A 167 19.24 -2.72 14.83
CA LEU A 167 20.00 -3.95 14.52
C LEU A 167 21.11 -3.68 13.50
N ARG A 168 20.82 -2.93 12.43
CA ARG A 168 21.81 -2.53 11.42
C ARG A 168 22.93 -1.67 12.00
N GLU A 169 22.58 -0.74 12.88
CA GLU A 169 23.56 0.11 13.57
C GLU A 169 24.41 -0.69 14.56
N TYR A 170 23.81 -1.62 15.31
CA TYR A 170 24.53 -2.53 16.19
C TYR A 170 25.52 -3.41 15.40
N ALA A 171 25.07 -4.00 14.29
CA ALA A 171 25.92 -4.82 13.43
C ALA A 171 27.11 -4.03 12.90
N LYS A 172 26.86 -2.81 12.41
CA LYS A 172 27.90 -1.90 11.90
C LYS A 172 28.90 -1.47 12.97
N THR A 173 28.44 -1.14 14.18
CA THR A 173 29.30 -0.69 15.29
C THR A 173 30.16 -1.80 15.87
N HIS A 174 29.71 -3.06 15.76
CA HIS A 174 30.43 -4.24 16.24
C HIS A 174 31.18 -4.99 15.15
N GLU A 175 31.16 -4.50 13.90
CA GLU A 175 31.82 -5.12 12.74
C GLU A 175 31.39 -6.59 12.53
N VAL A 176 30.12 -6.89 12.81
CA VAL A 176 29.49 -8.20 12.60
C VAL A 176 28.35 -8.11 11.59
N ASP A 177 27.89 -9.24 11.08
CA ASP A 177 26.67 -9.26 10.26
C ASP A 177 25.38 -9.12 11.11
N GLU A 178 24.25 -8.88 10.45
CA GLU A 178 22.95 -8.69 11.12
C GLU A 178 22.50 -9.95 11.89
N GLU A 179 22.89 -11.15 11.45
CA GLU A 179 22.48 -12.41 12.06
C GLU A 179 23.26 -12.67 13.36
N GLU A 180 24.57 -12.41 13.36
CA GLU A 180 25.44 -12.47 14.52
C GLU A 180 25.08 -11.37 15.52
N ALA A 181 24.80 -10.15 15.05
CA ALA A 181 24.27 -9.05 15.87
C ALA A 181 23.00 -9.46 16.62
N ALA A 182 22.03 -10.07 15.92
CA ALA A 182 20.78 -10.52 16.53
C ALA A 182 21.03 -11.62 17.57
N LYS A 183 21.88 -12.61 17.26
CA LYS A 183 22.24 -13.68 18.20
C LYS A 183 22.92 -13.13 19.45
N LYS A 184 23.80 -12.15 19.30
CA LYS A 184 24.51 -11.50 20.41
C LYS A 184 23.54 -10.68 21.28
N GLY A 185 22.70 -9.84 20.68
CA GLY A 185 21.69 -9.06 21.39
C GLY A 185 20.69 -9.95 22.16
N MET A 186 20.26 -11.07 21.56
CA MET A 186 19.40 -12.04 22.26
C MET A 186 20.11 -12.69 23.47
N ARG A 187 21.41 -12.99 23.37
CA ARG A 187 22.19 -13.51 24.51
C ARG A 187 22.30 -12.45 25.61
N GLU A 188 22.60 -11.20 25.27
CA GLU A 188 22.70 -10.10 26.22
C GLU A 188 21.38 -9.87 26.99
N MET A 189 20.25 -9.86 26.28
CA MET A 189 18.92 -9.74 26.90
C MET A 189 18.55 -10.97 27.74
N SER A 190 18.96 -12.18 27.31
CA SER A 190 18.77 -13.40 28.10
C SER A 190 19.55 -13.36 29.41
N ASP A 191 20.78 -12.85 29.38
CA ASP A 191 21.61 -12.69 30.57
C ASP A 191 21.13 -11.55 31.47
N GLU A 192 20.55 -10.49 30.90
CA GLU A 192 19.84 -9.46 31.66
C GLU A 192 18.59 -10.00 32.35
N PHE A 193 17.75 -10.76 31.65
CA PHE A 193 16.57 -11.42 32.23
C PHE A 193 16.94 -12.28 33.44
N LYS A 194 18.00 -13.09 33.31
CA LYS A 194 18.55 -13.88 34.43
C LYS A 194 19.01 -12.99 35.59
N ARG A 195 19.73 -11.90 35.31
CA ARG A 195 20.21 -10.95 36.33
C ARG A 195 19.07 -10.25 37.07
N ARG A 196 17.94 -10.00 36.40
CA ARG A 196 16.74 -9.38 36.98
C ARG A 196 15.80 -10.37 37.68
N GLY A 197 16.27 -11.58 38.00
CA GLY A 197 15.49 -12.57 38.76
C GLY A 197 14.67 -13.53 37.90
N SER A 198 14.81 -13.49 36.57
CA SER A 198 14.03 -14.34 35.64
C SER A 198 12.50 -14.15 35.76
N GLU A 199 12.07 -12.93 36.10
CA GLU A 199 10.67 -12.55 36.16
C GLU A 199 10.27 -11.73 34.94
N VAL A 200 9.10 -12.05 34.38
CA VAL A 200 8.54 -11.33 33.23
C VAL A 200 7.98 -9.97 33.65
N TYR A 201 7.44 -9.89 34.87
CA TYR A 201 6.90 -8.66 35.44
C TYR A 201 7.83 -8.20 36.56
N LEU A 202 8.62 -7.17 36.27
CA LEU A 202 9.45 -6.54 37.28
C LEU A 202 8.58 -5.59 38.09
N GLU A 203 8.63 -5.67 39.43
CA GLU A 203 8.00 -4.67 40.30
C GLU A 203 8.59 -3.29 39.99
N GLY A 204 7.72 -2.33 39.68
CA GLY A 204 8.10 -1.05 39.07
C GLY A 204 9.11 -0.25 39.89
N GLN A 205 10.16 0.23 39.24
CA GLN A 205 10.98 1.37 39.66
C GLN A 205 10.47 2.66 39.01
#